data_AF-A0A9E5G5B3-F1
#
_entry.id   AF-A0A9E5G5B3-F1
#
_cell.length_a   1.000
_cell.length_b   1.000
_cell.length_c   1.000
_cell.angle_alpha   90.00
_cell.angle_beta   90.00
_cell.angle_gamma   90.00
#
_symmetry.space_group_name_H-M   'P 1'
#
loop_
_entity.id
_entity.type
_entity.pdbx_description
1 polymer ?
#
loop_
_entity_poly.entity_id
_entity_poly.type
_entity_poly.pdbx_seq_one_letter_code
_entity_poly.pdbx_strand_id
1 'polypeptide(L)'
;MTKETLKKYMDPIADGLFGKQRVKRYEKPQFVVRPLAMMMEDLAAISDEAWCRYSFSNEPLNGKLNDEQRERYGAQFRECGKEYAQKLMREMDTDSPVIMARNFKMDISYPQYPEKTDRVLFAEFREPKSIRIYMDAVNRAKKLLVDDEVQRILTNRLDVSNLLLAHELFHFVEEKYKAEIPTRTEKIELWHIGAFRNRSSVIAFSEIAAMSFAKEITGIPYSPYLMDVFLVYGYSPQEASGLYETMMEYAGLTPRLPADT
;
A
#
# COMPACT_ATOMS: atom_id res chain seq x y z
N MET A 1 -45.76 -5.58 -4.11
CA MET A 1 -44.87 -4.69 -3.34
C MET A 1 -45.41 -3.27 -3.43
N THR A 2 -45.73 -2.65 -2.30
CA THR A 2 -46.34 -1.31 -2.23
C THR A 2 -45.26 -0.22 -2.16
N LYS A 3 -45.58 1.01 -2.59
CA LYS A 3 -44.65 2.17 -2.61
C LYS A 3 -44.00 2.46 -1.25
N GLU A 4 -44.60 2.02 -0.16
CA GLU A 4 -44.09 2.18 1.21
C GLU A 4 -42.96 1.19 1.55
N THR A 5 -42.92 0.01 0.91
CA THR A 5 -41.83 -0.95 1.12
C THR A 5 -40.55 -0.53 0.39
N LEU A 6 -40.68 0.21 -0.73
CA LEU A 6 -39.55 0.79 -1.47
C LEU A 6 -38.89 1.96 -0.74
N LYS A 7 -39.65 2.71 0.06
CA LYS A 7 -39.15 3.87 0.82
C LYS A 7 -38.21 3.46 1.96
N LYS A 8 -38.36 2.24 2.50
CA LYS A 8 -37.56 1.72 3.62
C LYS A 8 -36.17 1.21 3.21
N TYR A 9 -35.92 1.04 1.91
CA TYR A 9 -34.62 0.62 1.35
C TYR A 9 -33.81 1.78 0.74
N MET A 10 -34.27 3.03 0.90
CA MET A 10 -33.62 4.23 0.35
C MET A 10 -33.11 5.23 1.39
N ASP A 11 -33.24 4.94 2.68
CA ASP A 11 -32.60 5.72 3.75
C ASP A 11 -31.40 4.92 4.27
N PRO A 12 -30.18 5.21 3.76
CA PRO A 12 -29.54 6.52 3.98
C PRO A 12 -28.91 7.11 2.71
N ILE A 13 -29.69 7.88 1.94
CA ILE A 13 -29.15 8.77 0.87
C ILE A 13 -29.55 10.24 1.08
N ALA A 14 -30.23 10.59 2.18
CA ALA A 14 -30.80 11.93 2.36
C ALA A 14 -30.21 12.76 3.51
N ASP A 15 -28.94 12.59 3.87
CA ASP A 15 -28.21 13.60 4.64
C ASP A 15 -27.05 14.15 3.83
N GLY A 16 -27.31 15.25 3.11
CA GLY A 16 -26.23 16.03 2.50
C GLY A 16 -26.57 16.84 1.26
N LEU A 17 -27.77 17.42 1.14
CA LEU A 17 -28.04 18.39 0.06
C LEU A 17 -28.47 19.78 0.52
N PHE A 18 -29.13 19.94 1.68
CA PHE A 18 -29.33 21.26 2.31
C PHE A 18 -29.47 21.15 3.83
N GLY A 19 -28.35 20.90 4.52
CA GLY A 19 -28.25 20.91 5.99
C GLY A 19 -27.23 21.95 6.42
N LYS A 20 -27.64 22.90 7.27
CA LYS A 20 -26.83 24.01 7.78
C LYS A 20 -25.40 23.57 8.13
N GLN A 21 -24.41 24.25 7.58
CA GLN A 21 -22.99 24.13 7.95
C GLN A 21 -22.83 24.35 9.46
N ARG A 22 -22.94 23.27 10.25
CA ARG A 22 -22.12 23.13 11.44
C ARG A 22 -20.79 22.64 10.94
N VAL A 23 -19.85 23.56 10.78
CA VAL A 23 -18.44 23.22 10.68
C VAL A 23 -18.07 22.57 12.02
N LYS A 24 -18.37 21.28 12.18
CA LYS A 24 -17.63 20.45 13.13
C LYS A 24 -16.22 20.49 12.58
N ARG A 25 -15.39 21.35 13.14
CA ARG A 25 -13.95 21.36 12.92
C ARG A 25 -13.52 19.91 13.11
N TYR A 26 -13.05 19.26 12.04
CA TYR A 26 -12.48 17.93 12.17
C TYR A 26 -11.31 18.05 13.14
N GLU A 27 -11.52 17.61 14.37
CA GLU A 27 -10.43 17.46 15.33
C GLU A 27 -9.65 16.24 14.88
N LYS A 28 -8.42 16.48 14.40
CA LYS A 28 -7.51 15.38 14.07
C LYS A 28 -7.38 14.50 15.32
N PRO A 29 -7.59 13.18 15.22
CA PRO A 29 -7.39 12.29 16.35
C PRO A 29 -6.00 12.49 16.95
N GLN A 30 -5.95 12.62 18.28
CA GLN A 30 -4.69 12.71 19.03
C GLN A 30 -4.20 11.30 19.33
N PHE A 31 -3.11 10.91 18.67
CA PHE A 31 -2.44 9.65 18.89
C PHE A 31 -1.25 9.87 19.83
N VAL A 32 -0.95 8.86 20.64
CA VAL A 32 0.29 8.82 21.43
C VAL A 32 1.46 8.75 20.45
N VAL A 33 2.33 9.76 20.45
CA VAL A 33 3.50 9.80 19.57
C VAL A 33 4.53 8.80 20.05
N ARG A 34 4.98 7.90 19.16
CA ARG A 34 5.96 6.86 19.46
C ARG A 34 7.32 7.15 18.83
N PRO A 35 8.43 6.70 19.45
CA PRO A 35 9.74 6.71 18.82
C PRO A 35 9.72 5.91 17.51
N LEU A 36 10.38 6.44 16.47
CA LEU A 36 10.39 5.82 15.16
C LEU A 36 11.01 4.41 15.21
N ALA A 37 12.19 4.27 15.81
CA ALA A 37 12.90 3.00 15.91
C ALA A 37 12.03 1.88 16.53
N MET A 38 11.29 2.18 17.61
CA MET A 38 10.35 1.26 18.23
C MET A 38 9.29 0.77 17.24
N MET A 39 8.66 1.69 16.50
CA MET A 39 7.66 1.31 15.50
C MET A 39 8.28 0.47 14.38
N MET A 40 9.48 0.83 13.91
CA MET A 40 10.16 0.08 12.85
C MET A 40 10.55 -1.33 13.30
N GLU A 41 11.00 -1.50 14.54
CA GLU A 41 11.33 -2.82 15.10
C GLU A 41 10.10 -3.73 15.14
N ASP A 42 8.97 -3.22 15.62
CA ASP A 42 7.73 -3.99 15.70
C ASP A 42 7.22 -4.37 14.31
N LEU A 43 7.12 -3.39 13.40
CA LEU A 43 6.60 -3.62 12.07
C LEU A 43 7.52 -4.54 11.24
N ALA A 44 8.84 -4.48 11.45
CA ALA A 44 9.80 -5.34 10.76
C ALA A 44 9.68 -6.81 11.21
N ALA A 45 9.16 -7.05 12.42
CA ALA A 45 8.93 -8.39 12.96
C ALA A 45 7.59 -9.03 12.49
N ILE A 46 6.69 -8.25 11.88
CA ILE A 46 5.42 -8.77 11.35
C ILE A 46 5.69 -9.66 10.13
N SER A 47 5.14 -10.87 10.15
CA SER A 47 5.27 -11.82 9.03
C SER A 47 4.49 -11.36 7.80
N ASP A 48 4.92 -11.78 6.61
CA ASP A 48 4.25 -11.42 5.34
C ASP A 48 2.78 -11.88 5.30
N GLU A 49 2.42 -12.94 6.02
CA GLU A 49 1.05 -13.43 6.16
C GLU A 49 0.19 -12.48 7.01
N ALA A 50 0.74 -11.97 8.11
CA ALA A 50 0.02 -11.07 9.01
C ALA A 50 -0.28 -9.70 8.34
N TRP A 51 0.56 -9.27 7.39
CA TRP A 51 0.31 -8.06 6.59
C TRP A 51 -0.95 -8.17 5.71
N CYS A 52 -1.40 -9.37 5.38
CA CYS A 52 -2.54 -9.60 4.50
C CYS A 52 -3.80 -8.82 4.91
N ARG A 53 -4.14 -8.84 6.21
CA ARG A 53 -5.34 -8.16 6.72
C ARG A 53 -5.24 -6.65 6.56
N TYR A 54 -4.05 -6.08 6.81
CA TYR A 54 -3.78 -4.66 6.60
C TYR A 54 -3.89 -4.31 5.10
N SER A 55 -3.36 -5.13 4.20
CA SER A 55 -3.46 -4.91 2.75
C SER A 55 -4.91 -4.78 2.28
N PHE A 56 -5.82 -5.60 2.80
CA PHE A 56 -7.25 -5.54 2.48
C PHE A 56 -8.02 -4.45 3.24
N SER A 57 -7.44 -3.81 4.25
CA SER A 57 -8.14 -2.79 5.05
C SER A 57 -8.59 -1.58 4.20
N ASN A 58 -7.80 -1.24 3.18
CA ASN A 58 -8.07 -0.14 2.25
C ASN A 58 -8.91 -0.56 1.03
N GLU A 59 -9.33 -1.83 0.94
CA GLU A 59 -10.09 -2.36 -0.19
C GLU A 59 -11.60 -2.06 -0.03
N PRO A 60 -12.25 -1.35 -0.98
CA PRO A 60 -13.69 -1.09 -0.92
C PRO A 60 -14.56 -2.35 -0.84
N LEU A 61 -14.10 -3.45 -1.45
CA LEU A 61 -14.78 -4.74 -1.44
C LEU A 61 -14.38 -5.63 -0.25
N ASN A 62 -13.64 -5.12 0.73
CA ASN A 62 -13.14 -5.91 1.85
C ASN A 62 -14.26 -6.66 2.59
N GLY A 63 -15.41 -6.01 2.83
CA GLY A 63 -16.57 -6.64 3.47
C GLY A 63 -17.25 -7.75 2.66
N LYS A 64 -16.82 -7.99 1.42
CA LYS A 64 -17.29 -9.10 0.56
C LYS A 64 -16.40 -10.33 0.61
N LEU A 65 -15.21 -10.21 1.23
CA LEU A 65 -14.28 -11.31 1.41
C LEU A 65 -14.39 -11.83 2.85
N ASN A 66 -14.29 -13.14 3.03
CA ASN A 66 -14.05 -13.74 4.35
C ASN A 66 -12.53 -13.87 4.62
N ASP A 67 -12.15 -14.25 5.84
CA ASP A 67 -10.73 -14.32 6.22
C ASP A 67 -9.95 -15.37 5.42
N GLU A 68 -10.55 -16.53 5.15
CA GLU A 68 -9.94 -17.58 4.31
C GLU A 68 -9.66 -17.09 2.88
N GLN A 69 -10.60 -16.34 2.29
CA GLN A 69 -10.42 -15.73 0.98
C GLN A 69 -9.31 -14.69 1.00
N ARG A 70 -9.24 -13.84 2.02
CA ARG A 70 -8.16 -12.85 2.18
C ARG A 70 -6.81 -13.56 2.26
N GLU A 71 -6.67 -14.57 3.11
CA GLU A 71 -5.43 -15.33 3.27
C GLU A 71 -5.01 -16.00 1.96
N ARG A 72 -5.95 -16.68 1.27
CA ARG A 72 -5.69 -17.32 -0.02
C ARG A 72 -5.26 -16.31 -1.10
N TYR A 73 -6.00 -15.22 -1.27
CA TYR A 73 -5.66 -14.20 -2.25
C TYR A 73 -4.35 -13.49 -1.88
N GLY A 74 -4.14 -13.18 -0.60
CA GLY A 74 -2.89 -12.61 -0.12
C GLY A 74 -1.68 -13.47 -0.48
N ALA A 75 -1.74 -14.77 -0.23
CA ALA A 75 -0.69 -15.70 -0.64
C ALA A 75 -0.51 -15.74 -2.16
N GLN A 76 -1.61 -15.85 -2.91
CA GLN A 76 -1.59 -15.89 -4.38
C GLN A 76 -0.92 -14.64 -4.99
N PHE A 77 -1.26 -13.44 -4.51
CA PHE A 77 -0.73 -12.20 -5.09
C PHE A 77 0.67 -11.86 -4.59
N ARG A 78 1.05 -12.28 -3.38
CA ARG A 78 2.47 -12.24 -2.96
C ARG A 78 3.32 -13.10 -3.88
N GLU A 79 2.89 -14.33 -4.16
CA GLU A 79 3.62 -15.21 -5.07
C GLU A 79 3.64 -14.64 -6.50
N CYS A 80 2.54 -14.09 -7.00
CA CYS A 80 2.51 -13.38 -8.29
C CYS A 80 3.56 -12.26 -8.36
N GLY A 81 3.64 -11.39 -7.35
CA GLY A 81 4.65 -10.32 -7.31
C GLY A 81 6.07 -10.86 -7.34
N LYS A 82 6.33 -11.92 -6.57
CA LYS A 82 7.62 -12.59 -6.49
C LYS A 82 8.02 -13.26 -7.82
N GLU A 83 7.11 -14.02 -8.42
CA GLU A 83 7.32 -14.69 -9.70
C GLU A 83 7.70 -13.70 -10.81
N TYR A 84 6.99 -12.57 -10.89
CA TYR A 84 7.30 -11.53 -11.88
C TYR A 84 8.62 -10.82 -11.59
N ALA A 85 8.96 -10.56 -10.33
CA ALA A 85 10.27 -10.03 -9.96
C ALA A 85 11.39 -10.96 -10.43
N GLN A 86 11.29 -12.25 -10.08
CA GLN A 86 12.28 -13.25 -10.47
C GLN A 86 12.35 -13.48 -11.99
N LYS A 87 11.21 -13.45 -12.68
CA LYS A 87 11.14 -13.50 -14.15
C LYS A 87 11.96 -12.36 -14.75
N LEU A 88 11.72 -11.13 -14.31
CA LEU A 88 12.44 -9.97 -14.85
C LEU A 88 13.91 -9.95 -14.47
N MET A 89 14.27 -10.33 -13.25
CA MET A 89 15.67 -10.45 -12.84
C MET A 89 16.43 -11.44 -13.73
N ARG A 90 15.82 -12.58 -14.07
CA ARG A 90 16.42 -13.57 -14.99
C ARG A 90 16.47 -13.09 -16.45
N GLU A 91 15.39 -12.49 -16.95
CA GLU A 91 15.33 -11.99 -18.33
C GLU A 91 16.31 -10.85 -18.60
N MET A 92 16.60 -10.03 -17.59
CA MET A 92 17.42 -8.83 -17.71
C MET A 92 18.80 -8.94 -17.06
N ASP A 93 19.10 -10.06 -16.40
CA ASP A 93 20.33 -10.31 -15.64
C ASP A 93 20.68 -9.16 -14.67
N THR A 94 19.68 -8.69 -13.91
CA THR A 94 19.84 -7.59 -12.96
C THR A 94 18.77 -7.62 -11.88
N ASP A 95 19.12 -7.20 -10.67
CA ASP A 95 18.21 -6.88 -9.57
C ASP A 95 17.99 -5.37 -9.40
N SER A 96 18.58 -4.54 -10.28
CA SER A 96 18.48 -3.09 -10.16
C SER A 96 17.19 -2.57 -10.81
N PRO A 97 16.24 -1.99 -10.04
CA PRO A 97 15.01 -1.43 -10.61
C PRO A 97 15.30 -0.28 -11.58
N VAL A 98 16.41 0.44 -11.40
CA VAL A 98 16.87 1.48 -12.33
C VAL A 98 17.27 0.90 -13.69
N ILE A 99 18.01 -0.21 -13.69
CA ILE A 99 18.39 -0.88 -14.95
C ILE A 99 17.14 -1.47 -15.62
N MET A 100 16.26 -2.10 -14.86
CA MET A 100 14.99 -2.62 -15.41
C MET A 100 14.14 -1.51 -16.05
N ALA A 101 13.96 -0.38 -15.36
CA ALA A 101 13.21 0.76 -15.90
C ALA A 101 13.84 1.33 -17.18
N ARG A 102 15.17 1.38 -17.26
CA ARG A 102 15.90 1.76 -18.50
C ARG A 102 15.66 0.76 -19.63
N ASN A 103 15.70 -0.55 -19.35
CA ASN A 103 15.43 -1.59 -20.34
C ASN A 103 14.01 -1.48 -20.91
N PHE A 104 13.03 -1.11 -20.08
CA PHE A 104 11.66 -0.85 -20.52
C PHE A 104 11.45 0.51 -21.20
N LYS A 105 12.49 1.36 -21.23
CA LYS A 105 12.46 2.74 -21.71
C LYS A 105 11.40 3.57 -20.97
N MET A 106 11.37 3.44 -19.64
CA MET A 106 10.52 4.23 -18.76
C MET A 106 11.03 5.68 -18.69
N ASP A 107 10.10 6.62 -18.66
CA ASP A 107 10.36 8.03 -18.35
C ASP A 107 10.28 8.23 -16.84
N ILE A 108 11.44 8.24 -16.17
CA ILE A 108 11.53 8.41 -14.72
C ILE A 108 11.85 9.87 -14.43
N SER A 109 11.00 10.51 -13.62
CA SER A 109 11.21 11.87 -13.15
C SER A 109 11.22 11.96 -11.63
N TYR A 110 11.88 12.98 -11.10
CA TYR A 110 12.12 13.18 -9.68
C TYR A 110 11.59 14.56 -9.21
N PRO A 111 10.28 14.83 -9.34
CA PRO A 111 9.70 16.09 -8.87
C PRO A 111 9.83 16.22 -7.34
N GLN A 112 9.83 17.46 -6.85
CA GLN A 112 9.89 17.70 -5.41
C GLN A 112 8.59 17.30 -4.70
N TYR A 113 7.43 17.65 -5.27
CA TYR A 113 6.10 17.48 -4.67
C TYR A 113 5.10 16.89 -5.67
N PRO A 114 4.05 16.19 -5.19
CA PRO A 114 2.91 15.81 -6.02
C PRO A 114 2.10 17.03 -6.49
N GLU A 115 1.45 16.89 -7.64
CA GLU A 115 0.54 17.89 -8.19
C GLU A 115 -0.79 17.85 -7.41
N LYS A 116 -1.03 18.83 -6.51
CA LYS A 116 -2.31 19.07 -5.79
C LYS A 116 -3.14 17.79 -5.51
N THR A 117 -2.72 17.04 -4.50
CA THR A 117 -3.45 15.86 -4.02
C THR A 117 -3.88 16.03 -2.56
N ASP A 118 -5.08 15.58 -2.21
CA ASP A 118 -5.55 15.50 -0.82
C ASP A 118 -4.96 14.28 -0.07
N ARG A 119 -4.17 13.44 -0.77
CA ARG A 119 -3.51 12.23 -0.25
C ARG A 119 -2.00 12.37 -0.35
N VAL A 120 -1.27 11.84 0.62
CA VAL A 120 0.20 11.77 0.57
C VAL A 120 0.59 10.69 -0.45
N LEU A 121 1.31 11.10 -1.51
CA LEU A 121 1.89 10.20 -2.50
C LEU A 121 3.42 10.25 -2.39
N PHE A 122 4.06 9.09 -2.48
CA PHE A 122 5.53 8.97 -2.44
C PHE A 122 6.14 8.72 -3.81
N ALA A 123 5.42 7.97 -4.64
CA ALA A 123 5.68 7.81 -6.05
C ALA A 123 4.34 7.59 -6.78
N GLU A 124 4.40 7.59 -8.11
CA GLU A 124 3.27 7.18 -8.93
C GLU A 124 3.75 6.70 -10.30
N PHE A 125 3.09 5.65 -10.79
CA PHE A 125 3.09 5.26 -12.19
C PHE A 125 1.97 5.99 -12.94
N ARG A 126 2.33 6.63 -14.05
CA ARG A 126 1.40 7.21 -15.02
C ARG A 126 1.54 6.47 -16.34
N GLU A 127 0.43 5.92 -16.81
CA GLU A 127 0.37 5.27 -18.11
C GLU A 127 0.78 6.24 -19.24
N PRO A 128 1.46 5.74 -20.29
CA PRO A 128 1.83 4.33 -20.49
C PRO A 128 3.19 3.94 -19.89
N LYS A 129 4.08 4.90 -19.62
CA LYS A 129 5.52 4.63 -19.33
C LYS A 129 6.20 5.66 -18.43
N SER A 130 5.45 6.42 -17.64
CA SER A 130 6.04 7.45 -16.78
C SER A 130 6.00 7.01 -15.32
N ILE A 131 7.11 7.19 -14.60
CA ILE A 131 7.17 7.03 -13.15
C ILE A 131 7.67 8.35 -12.55
N ARG A 132 7.02 8.80 -11.49
CA ARG A 132 7.44 9.96 -10.72
C ARG A 132 7.77 9.54 -9.30
N ILE A 133 8.94 9.94 -8.80
CA ILE A 133 9.34 9.71 -7.40
C ILE A 133 9.44 11.07 -6.72
N TYR A 134 8.68 11.25 -5.64
CA TYR A 134 8.60 12.54 -4.96
C TYR A 134 9.75 12.73 -3.97
N MET A 135 10.65 13.65 -4.32
CA MET A 135 11.92 13.82 -3.61
C MET A 135 11.76 14.39 -2.20
N ASP A 136 10.66 15.09 -1.89
CA ASP A 136 10.41 15.55 -0.52
C ASP A 136 10.34 14.37 0.48
N ALA A 137 9.63 13.30 0.12
CA ALA A 137 9.51 12.11 0.96
C ALA A 137 10.85 11.38 1.09
N VAL A 138 11.55 11.20 -0.03
CA VAL A 138 12.89 10.58 -0.06
C VAL A 138 13.89 11.36 0.79
N ASN A 139 13.89 12.70 0.70
CA ASN A 139 14.82 13.54 1.45
C ASN A 139 14.51 13.55 2.95
N ARG A 140 13.22 13.46 3.33
CA ARG A 140 12.82 13.28 4.75
C ARG A 140 13.25 11.91 5.27
N ALA A 141 13.02 10.86 4.50
CA ALA A 141 13.46 9.50 4.82
C ALA A 141 14.98 9.43 5.04
N LYS A 142 15.78 10.07 4.17
CA LYS A 142 17.24 10.16 4.32
C LYS A 142 17.66 10.81 5.65
N LYS A 143 16.92 11.81 6.13
CA LYS A 143 17.19 12.44 7.44
C LYS A 143 16.88 11.49 8.60
N LEU A 144 15.81 10.69 8.49
CA LEU A 144 15.46 9.69 9.49
C LEU A 144 16.47 8.53 9.55
N LEU A 145 17.07 8.16 8.41
CA LEU A 145 18.11 7.11 8.32
C LEU A 145 19.49 7.52 8.87
N VAL A 146 19.65 8.77 9.33
CA VAL A 146 20.86 9.21 10.06
C VAL A 146 20.88 8.65 11.48
N ASP A 147 19.71 8.29 12.03
CA ASP A 147 19.61 7.62 13.33
C ASP A 147 20.13 6.17 13.24
N ASP A 148 21.15 5.85 14.04
CA ASP A 148 21.82 4.54 14.02
C ASP A 148 20.88 3.38 14.38
N GLU A 149 19.90 3.61 15.25
CA GLU A 149 18.94 2.58 15.65
C GLU A 149 17.99 2.27 14.50
N VAL A 150 17.46 3.31 13.85
CA VAL A 150 16.61 3.18 12.65
C VAL A 150 17.38 2.53 11.50
N GLN A 151 18.61 2.97 11.24
CA GLN A 151 19.44 2.41 10.17
C GLN A 151 19.76 0.93 10.43
N ARG A 152 20.01 0.53 11.67
CA ARG A 152 20.25 -0.88 12.02
C ARG A 152 19.03 -1.75 11.72
N ILE A 153 17.83 -1.26 12.02
CA ILE A 153 16.57 -1.99 11.77
C ILE A 153 16.27 -2.06 10.27
N LEU A 154 16.33 -0.92 9.58
CA LEU A 154 16.00 -0.83 8.14
C LEU A 154 17.14 -1.28 7.23
N THR A 155 18.30 -1.56 7.82
CA THR A 155 19.53 -2.00 7.16
C THR A 155 20.11 -0.96 6.19
N ASN A 156 21.40 -1.08 5.90
CA ASN A 156 22.06 -0.28 4.87
C ASN A 156 21.66 -0.70 3.43
N ARG A 157 20.86 -1.76 3.27
CA ARG A 157 20.34 -2.18 1.96
C ARG A 157 19.16 -1.34 1.50
N LEU A 158 18.47 -0.63 2.40
CA LEU A 158 17.34 0.20 2.02
C LEU A 158 17.80 1.41 1.21
N ASP A 159 17.48 1.40 -0.08
CA ASP A 159 17.36 2.61 -0.89
C ASP A 159 15.87 2.90 -1.13
N VAL A 160 15.37 3.92 -0.45
CA VAL A 160 13.95 4.33 -0.52
C VAL A 160 13.53 4.67 -1.96
N SER A 161 14.41 5.27 -2.76
CA SER A 161 14.08 5.60 -4.15
C SER A 161 13.97 4.34 -5.00
N ASN A 162 14.88 3.37 -4.81
CA ASN A 162 14.82 2.10 -5.54
C ASN A 162 13.61 1.25 -5.12
N LEU A 163 13.24 1.27 -3.83
CA LEU A 163 12.06 0.57 -3.35
C LEU A 163 10.77 1.15 -3.93
N LEU A 164 10.62 2.47 -3.89
CA LEU A 164 9.49 3.17 -4.54
C LEU A 164 9.48 2.93 -6.05
N LEU A 165 10.66 2.98 -6.71
CA LEU A 165 10.76 2.69 -8.14
C LEU A 165 10.33 1.25 -8.46
N ALA A 166 10.78 0.27 -7.67
CA ALA A 166 10.43 -1.12 -7.89
C ALA A 166 8.91 -1.36 -7.72
N HIS A 167 8.29 -0.72 -6.72
CA HIS A 167 6.84 -0.74 -6.54
C HIS A 167 6.12 -0.19 -7.78
N GLU A 168 6.44 1.02 -8.23
CA GLU A 168 5.79 1.61 -9.40
C GLU A 168 6.10 0.86 -10.70
N LEU A 169 7.27 0.24 -10.79
CA LEU A 169 7.64 -0.59 -11.94
C LEU A 169 6.75 -1.81 -12.06
N PHE A 170 6.29 -2.40 -10.94
CA PHE A 170 5.31 -3.48 -10.98
C PHE A 170 4.01 -3.05 -11.66
N HIS A 171 3.52 -1.82 -11.42
CA HIS A 171 2.31 -1.33 -12.08
C HIS A 171 2.48 -1.19 -13.60
N PHE A 172 3.67 -0.85 -14.08
CA PHE A 172 4.00 -0.94 -15.50
C PHE A 172 4.02 -2.40 -16.00
N VAL A 173 4.59 -3.32 -15.22
CA VAL A 173 4.64 -4.76 -15.56
C VAL A 173 3.22 -5.32 -15.65
N GLU A 174 2.32 -4.94 -14.74
CA GLU A 174 0.91 -5.29 -14.82
C GLU A 174 0.27 -4.83 -16.13
N GLU A 175 0.50 -3.58 -16.55
CA GLU A 175 -0.06 -3.08 -17.80
C GLU A 175 0.54 -3.80 -19.01
N LYS A 176 1.86 -4.06 -18.99
CA LYS A 176 2.56 -4.82 -20.04
C LYS A 176 2.00 -6.24 -20.20
N TYR A 177 1.69 -6.91 -19.09
CA TYR A 177 1.22 -8.29 -19.05
C TYR A 177 -0.29 -8.41 -18.73
N LYS A 178 -1.08 -7.35 -18.97
CA LYS A 178 -2.48 -7.26 -18.53
C LYS A 178 -3.40 -8.39 -18.99
N ALA A 179 -3.05 -9.07 -20.08
CA ALA A 179 -3.83 -10.18 -20.63
C ALA A 179 -3.60 -11.50 -19.88
N GLU A 180 -2.48 -11.62 -19.15
CA GLU A 180 -2.04 -12.86 -18.50
C GLU A 180 -1.82 -12.71 -16.98
N ILE A 181 -1.46 -11.53 -16.49
CA ILE A 181 -1.09 -11.34 -15.09
C ILE A 181 -2.32 -11.52 -14.17
N PRO A 182 -2.23 -12.38 -13.13
CA PRO A 182 -3.35 -12.68 -12.24
C PRO A 182 -4.01 -11.45 -11.62
N THR A 183 -3.25 -10.41 -11.27
CA THR A 183 -3.79 -9.20 -10.65
C THR A 183 -4.77 -8.44 -11.55
N ARG A 184 -4.69 -8.62 -12.88
CA ARG A 184 -5.60 -8.02 -13.87
C ARG A 184 -6.67 -8.99 -14.36
N THR A 185 -6.39 -10.29 -14.37
CA THR A 185 -7.29 -11.31 -14.89
C THR A 185 -8.22 -11.90 -13.83
N GLU A 186 -7.78 -11.99 -12.58
CA GLU A 186 -8.56 -12.51 -11.45
C GLU A 186 -9.63 -11.50 -11.03
N LYS A 187 -10.85 -12.00 -10.79
CA LYS A 187 -11.99 -11.20 -10.33
C LYS A 187 -12.80 -11.97 -9.32
N ILE A 188 -13.30 -11.28 -8.30
CA ILE A 188 -14.19 -11.89 -7.32
C ILE A 188 -15.64 -11.80 -7.79
N GLU A 189 -16.41 -12.87 -7.59
CA GLU A 189 -17.85 -12.87 -7.86
C GLU A 189 -18.58 -12.20 -6.69
N LEU A 190 -19.27 -11.10 -6.96
CA LEU A 190 -20.01 -10.34 -5.93
C LEU A 190 -21.42 -10.88 -5.71
N TRP A 191 -22.05 -11.36 -6.78
CA TRP A 191 -23.36 -12.00 -6.76
C TRP A 191 -23.64 -12.67 -8.12
N HIS A 192 -24.61 -13.58 -8.14
CA HIS A 192 -25.15 -14.13 -9.37
C HIS A 192 -26.69 -14.19 -9.30
N ILE A 193 -27.33 -13.98 -10.45
CA ILE A 193 -28.77 -14.17 -10.63
C ILE A 193 -28.94 -15.02 -11.89
N GLY A 194 -29.33 -16.28 -11.73
CA GLY A 194 -29.40 -17.25 -12.84
C GLY A 194 -28.04 -17.41 -13.52
N ALA A 195 -27.98 -17.20 -14.84
CA ALA A 195 -26.75 -17.28 -15.62
C ALA A 195 -25.85 -16.02 -15.52
N PHE A 196 -26.36 -14.94 -14.92
CA PHE A 196 -25.62 -13.68 -14.83
C PHE A 196 -24.75 -13.67 -13.57
N ARG A 197 -23.46 -13.39 -13.75
CA ARG A 197 -22.47 -13.27 -12.67
C ARG A 197 -21.88 -11.87 -12.69
N ASN A 198 -21.96 -11.18 -11.56
CA ASN A 198 -21.27 -9.91 -11.38
C ASN A 198 -19.88 -10.19 -10.81
N ARG A 199 -18.85 -9.74 -11.52
CA ARG A 199 -17.45 -9.92 -11.13
C ARG A 199 -16.74 -8.57 -11.10
N SER A 200 -15.96 -8.33 -10.05
CA SER A 200 -15.21 -7.09 -9.88
C SER A 200 -13.73 -7.37 -9.63
N SER A 201 -12.88 -6.47 -10.11
CA SER A 201 -11.47 -6.43 -9.75
C SER A 201 -11.32 -5.94 -8.31
N VAL A 202 -10.24 -6.37 -7.66
CA VAL A 202 -9.92 -6.02 -6.28
C VAL A 202 -8.59 -5.27 -6.31
N ILE A 203 -8.59 -4.03 -5.81
CA ILE A 203 -7.43 -3.12 -5.85
C ILE A 203 -6.29 -3.72 -5.02
N ALA A 204 -6.61 -4.29 -3.85
CA ALA A 204 -5.62 -4.89 -2.97
C ALA A 204 -4.78 -6.00 -3.63
N PHE A 205 -5.27 -6.67 -4.68
CA PHE A 205 -4.49 -7.68 -5.40
C PHE A 205 -3.24 -7.09 -6.06
N SER A 206 -3.41 -5.93 -6.71
CA SER A 206 -2.32 -5.21 -7.36
C SER A 206 -1.31 -4.70 -6.33
N GLU A 207 -1.79 -4.09 -5.24
CA GLU A 207 -0.92 -3.57 -4.17
C GLU A 207 -0.11 -4.67 -3.47
N ILE A 208 -0.73 -5.81 -3.14
CA ILE A 208 -0.03 -6.93 -2.50
C ILE A 208 1.08 -7.45 -3.42
N ALA A 209 0.80 -7.60 -4.71
CA ALA A 209 1.78 -8.05 -5.67
C ALA A 209 2.89 -7.00 -5.89
N ALA A 210 2.57 -5.71 -5.92
CA ALA A 210 3.55 -4.62 -6.01
C ALA A 210 4.52 -4.61 -4.83
N MET A 211 4.00 -4.76 -3.60
CA MET A 211 4.85 -4.87 -2.41
C MET A 211 5.76 -6.10 -2.48
N SER A 212 5.21 -7.28 -2.81
CA SER A 212 6.03 -8.49 -2.92
C SER A 212 7.09 -8.40 -4.01
N PHE A 213 6.74 -7.83 -5.17
CA PHE A 213 7.67 -7.56 -6.25
C PHE A 213 8.80 -6.63 -5.80
N ALA A 214 8.47 -5.51 -5.14
CA ALA A 214 9.46 -4.54 -4.68
C ALA A 214 10.40 -5.14 -3.61
N LYS A 215 9.86 -5.96 -2.70
CA LYS A 215 10.65 -6.70 -1.71
C LYS A 215 11.65 -7.64 -2.37
N GLU A 216 11.20 -8.45 -3.34
CA GLU A 216 12.04 -9.42 -4.04
C GLU A 216 13.14 -8.73 -4.87
N ILE A 217 12.82 -7.65 -5.58
CA ILE A 217 13.81 -6.87 -6.38
C ILE A 217 14.85 -6.20 -5.48
N THR A 218 14.43 -5.59 -4.38
CA THR A 218 15.35 -4.81 -3.52
C THR A 218 16.08 -5.65 -2.48
N GLY A 219 15.63 -6.88 -2.22
CA GLY A 219 16.25 -7.80 -1.26
C GLY A 219 16.18 -7.32 0.20
N ILE A 220 15.22 -6.44 0.53
CA ILE A 220 15.00 -6.00 1.90
C ILE A 220 14.38 -7.14 2.75
N PRO A 221 14.77 -7.29 4.03
CA PRO A 221 14.38 -8.44 4.84
C PRO A 221 12.99 -8.30 5.49
N TYR A 222 12.33 -7.16 5.36
CA TYR A 222 11.03 -6.86 5.95
C TYR A 222 10.00 -6.53 4.87
N SER A 223 8.72 -6.47 5.26
CA SER A 223 7.63 -6.10 4.37
C SER A 223 7.68 -4.61 3.99
N PRO A 224 7.53 -4.24 2.70
CA PRO A 224 7.50 -2.83 2.29
C PRO A 224 6.34 -2.02 2.88
N TYR A 225 5.27 -2.65 3.39
CA TYR A 225 4.16 -1.94 4.06
C TYR A 225 4.62 -1.09 5.26
N LEU A 226 5.72 -1.48 5.92
CA LEU A 226 6.34 -0.66 6.97
C LEU A 226 6.71 0.74 6.47
N MET A 227 7.03 0.90 5.18
CA MET A 227 7.36 2.20 4.58
C MET A 227 6.22 3.21 4.69
N ASP A 228 4.97 2.77 4.76
CA ASP A 228 3.83 3.67 4.93
C ASP A 228 3.97 4.46 6.24
N VAL A 229 4.34 3.81 7.36
CA VAL A 229 4.61 4.50 8.64
C VAL A 229 5.90 5.30 8.57
N PHE A 230 6.98 4.70 8.05
CA PHE A 230 8.29 5.33 8.00
C PHE A 230 8.29 6.65 7.21
N LEU A 231 7.67 6.66 6.04
CA LEU A 231 7.60 7.84 5.17
C LEU A 231 6.63 8.88 5.74
N VAL A 232 5.47 8.47 6.28
CA VAL A 232 4.54 9.39 6.96
C VAL A 232 5.18 10.03 8.18
N TYR A 233 6.05 9.33 8.92
CA TYR A 233 6.75 9.89 10.09
C TYR A 233 7.57 11.12 9.75
N GLY A 234 8.17 11.16 8.55
CA GLY A 234 8.90 12.31 8.05
C GLY A 234 8.03 13.57 7.87
N TYR A 235 6.72 13.42 7.80
CA TYR A 235 5.73 14.50 7.71
C TYR A 235 5.04 14.78 9.03
N SER A 236 4.60 13.73 9.74
CA SER A 236 3.82 13.84 10.97
C SER A 236 4.03 12.59 11.84
N PRO A 237 4.83 12.69 12.92
CA PRO A 237 4.99 11.61 13.90
C PRO A 237 3.67 11.14 14.52
N GLN A 238 2.70 12.05 14.67
CA GLN A 238 1.38 11.75 15.21
C GLN A 238 0.54 10.89 14.24
N GLU A 239 0.50 11.24 12.95
CA GLU A 239 -0.22 10.44 11.95
C GLU A 239 0.45 9.09 11.72
N ALA A 240 1.79 9.06 11.70
CA ALA A 240 2.54 7.81 11.63
C ALA A 240 2.27 6.89 12.83
N SER A 241 2.14 7.45 14.03
CA SER A 241 1.80 6.66 15.23
C SER A 241 0.39 6.07 15.18
N GLY A 242 -0.59 6.82 14.66
CA GLY A 242 -1.94 6.29 14.44
C GLY A 242 -1.99 5.21 13.36
N LEU A 243 -1.21 5.37 12.28
CA LEU A 243 -1.07 4.35 11.26
C LEU A 243 -0.40 3.08 11.80
N TYR A 244 0.65 3.23 12.62
CA TYR A 244 1.29 2.13 13.31
C TYR A 244 0.32 1.36 14.21
N GLU A 245 -0.51 2.05 15.01
CA GLU A 245 -1.55 1.39 15.82
C GLU A 245 -2.48 0.55 14.95
N THR A 246 -2.95 1.14 13.85
CA THR A 246 -3.83 0.47 12.88
C THR A 246 -3.17 -0.79 12.30
N MET A 247 -1.90 -0.71 11.88
CA MET A 247 -1.17 -1.84 11.32
C MET A 247 -0.97 -2.98 12.33
N MET A 248 -0.60 -2.64 13.57
CA MET A 248 -0.44 -3.61 14.65
C MET A 248 -1.75 -4.34 14.95
N GLU A 249 -2.86 -3.59 15.02
CA GLU A 249 -4.19 -4.18 15.23
C GLU A 249 -4.59 -5.15 14.11
N TYR A 250 -4.38 -4.78 12.85
CA TYR A 250 -4.65 -5.68 11.72
C TYR A 250 -3.76 -6.92 11.72
N ALA A 251 -2.52 -6.80 12.20
CA ALA A 251 -1.61 -7.93 12.42
C ALA A 251 -1.98 -8.78 13.66
N GLY A 252 -2.99 -8.38 14.44
CA GLY A 252 -3.40 -9.08 15.66
C GLY A 252 -2.42 -8.88 16.84
N LEU A 253 -1.66 -7.79 16.83
CA LEU A 253 -0.65 -7.44 17.81
C LEU A 253 -1.06 -6.20 18.61
N THR A 254 -0.60 -6.11 19.85
CA THR A 254 -0.82 -4.92 20.69
C THR A 254 0.29 -3.90 20.39
N PRO A 255 -0.05 -2.65 19.99
CA PRO A 255 0.95 -1.60 19.79
C PRO A 255 1.71 -1.32 21.09
N ARG A 256 3.06 -1.26 21.03
CA ARG A 256 3.86 -0.86 22.19
C ARG A 256 3.54 0.59 22.57
N LEU A 257 3.54 0.87 23.87
CA LEU A 257 3.52 2.26 24.36
C LEU A 257 4.96 2.77 24.46
N PRO A 258 5.20 4.08 24.23
CA PRO A 258 6.49 4.65 24.59
C PRO A 258 6.74 4.40 26.08
N ALA A 259 7.98 4.06 26.45
CA ALA A 259 8.35 4.08 27.86
C ALA A 259 8.06 5.48 28.41
N ASP A 260 7.58 5.57 29.67
CA ASP A 260 7.40 6.86 30.34
C ASP A 260 8.72 7.64 30.22
N THR A 261 8.72 8.68 29.38
CA THR A 261 9.87 9.58 29.17
C THR A 261 10.06 10.50 30.35
#